data_AF-R9AJ10-F1
#
_entry.id   AF-R9AJ10-F1
#
_cell.length_a   1.000
_cell.length_b   1.000
_cell.length_c   1.000
_cell.angle_alpha   90.00
_cell.angle_beta   90.00
_cell.angle_gamma   90.00
#
_symmetry.space_group_name_H-M   'P 1'
#
loop_
_entity.id
_entity.type
_entity.pdbx_description
1 polymer ?
#
loop_
_entity_poly.entity_id
_entity_poly.type
_entity_poly.pdbx_seq_one_letter_code
_entity_poly.pdbx_strand_id
1 'polypeptide(L)'
;MFKQKYIITVESKSPPRICLGDTIYGAKVVSLEVEQYPDLVDLAWLTKRFPMSRQTLAAKLEILNLGGSRKKLYDPNFVISFLKMDMKKKTGRPRKN
;
A
#
# COMPACT_ATOMS: atom_id res chain seq x y z
N MET A 1 6.77 -17.70 25.69
CA MET A 1 5.70 -18.18 24.79
C MET A 1 5.88 -17.52 23.43
N PHE A 2 6.08 -18.30 22.37
CA PHE A 2 6.23 -17.78 21.01
C PHE A 2 4.87 -17.34 20.46
N LYS A 3 4.78 -16.12 19.91
CA LYS A 3 3.58 -15.66 19.19
C LYS A 3 3.67 -16.19 17.75
N GLN A 4 2.70 -17.01 17.34
CA GLN A 4 2.60 -17.51 15.97
C GLN A 4 1.81 -16.50 15.13
N LYS A 5 2.36 -16.11 13.97
CA LYS A 5 1.71 -15.20 13.02
C LYS A 5 1.09 -16.02 11.91
N TYR A 6 -0.21 -15.83 11.68
CA TYR A 6 -0.96 -16.49 10.61
C TYR A 6 -1.41 -15.46 9.57
N ILE A 7 -1.32 -15.80 8.29
CA ILE A 7 -1.86 -15.04 7.17
C ILE A 7 -2.90 -15.97 6.52
N ILE A 8 -4.13 -15.47 6.33
CA ILE A 8 -5.24 -16.26 5.81
C ILE A 8 -5.62 -15.70 4.44
N THR A 9 -5.58 -16.57 3.43
CA THR A 9 -6.11 -16.31 2.09
C THR A 9 -7.34 -17.20 1.93
N VAL A 10 -8.50 -16.61 1.62
CA VAL A 10 -9.78 -17.34 1.53
C VAL A 10 -10.33 -17.21 0.11
N GLU A 11 -10.65 -18.35 -0.50
CA GLU A 11 -11.42 -18.40 -1.75
C GLU A 11 -12.84 -18.88 -1.45
N SER A 12 -13.83 -18.13 -1.92
CA SER A 12 -15.23 -18.43 -1.66
C SER A 12 -16.11 -17.88 -2.78
N LYS A 13 -17.20 -18.59 -3.09
CA LYS A 13 -18.21 -18.13 -4.06
C LYS A 13 -18.99 -16.91 -3.56
N SER A 14 -19.08 -16.72 -2.24
CA SER A 14 -19.71 -15.59 -1.57
C SER A 14 -18.72 -14.92 -0.60
N PRO A 15 -18.69 -13.58 -0.46
CA PRO A 15 -17.70 -12.91 0.38
C PRO A 15 -17.79 -13.40 1.84
N PRO A 16 -16.68 -13.89 2.43
CA PRO A 16 -16.67 -14.34 3.81
C PRO A 16 -16.82 -13.14 4.74
N ARG A 17 -17.61 -13.32 5.81
CA ARG A 17 -17.74 -12.32 6.88
C ARG A 17 -16.92 -12.82 8.06
N ILE A 18 -15.88 -12.07 8.41
CA ILE A 18 -15.00 -12.37 9.55
C ILE A 18 -15.13 -11.22 10.53
N CYS A 19 -15.62 -11.51 11.73
CA CYS A 19 -15.78 -10.57 12.83
C CYS A 19 -14.75 -10.86 13.94
N LEU A 20 -14.44 -9.83 14.74
CA LEU A 20 -13.67 -10.02 15.95
C LEU A 20 -14.40 -11.00 16.88
N GLY A 21 -13.66 -11.98 17.41
CA GLY A 21 -14.21 -13.01 18.28
C GLY A 21 -14.72 -14.27 17.57
N ASP A 22 -14.80 -14.26 16.23
CA ASP A 22 -15.16 -15.46 15.46
C ASP A 22 -14.11 -16.57 15.64
N THR A 23 -14.59 -17.81 15.57
CA THR A 23 -13.74 -19.01 15.66
C THR A 23 -13.54 -19.61 14.27
N ILE A 24 -12.28 -19.73 13.86
CA ILE A 24 -11.88 -20.37 12.61
C ILE A 24 -11.03 -21.59 12.97
N TYR A 25 -11.63 -22.80 12.94
CA TYR A 25 -10.95 -24.09 13.18
C TYR A 25 -9.98 -24.09 14.37
N GLY A 26 -10.40 -23.54 15.52
CA GLY A 26 -9.60 -23.51 16.74
C GLY A 26 -8.75 -22.24 16.93
N ALA A 27 -8.67 -21.37 15.93
CA ALA A 27 -8.17 -20.01 16.09
C ALA A 27 -9.31 -19.05 16.41
N LYS A 28 -9.03 -18.06 17.27
CA LYS A 28 -9.95 -16.95 17.53
C LYS A 28 -9.45 -15.70 16.83
N VAL A 29 -10.33 -14.99 16.14
CA VAL A 29 -10.00 -13.70 15.52
C VAL A 29 -9.82 -12.67 16.65
N VAL A 30 -8.57 -12.40 17.01
CA VAL A 30 -8.20 -11.50 18.11
C VAL A 30 -7.94 -10.06 17.66
N SER A 31 -7.56 -9.88 16.38
CA SER A 31 -7.28 -8.58 15.80
C SER A 31 -7.64 -8.57 14.32
N LEU A 32 -8.35 -7.53 13.89
CA LEU A 32 -8.54 -7.19 12.49
C LEU A 32 -7.89 -5.83 12.28
N GLU A 33 -6.77 -5.81 11.55
CA GLU A 33 -6.10 -4.57 11.19
C GLU A 33 -6.68 -4.08 9.86
N VAL A 34 -7.42 -2.98 9.92
CA VAL A 34 -7.75 -2.21 8.72
C VAL A 34 -6.59 -1.23 8.53
N GLU A 35 -5.82 -1.36 7.46
CA GLU A 35 -4.79 -0.38 7.13
C GLU A 35 -5.51 0.91 6.66
N GLN A 36 -5.82 1.78 7.61
CA GLN A 36 -6.44 3.07 7.32
C GLN A 36 -5.33 4.03 6.91
N TYR A 37 -5.34 4.42 5.65
CA TYR A 37 -4.48 5.51 5.20
C TYR A 37 -5.11 6.86 5.59
N PRO A 38 -4.30 7.88 5.91
CA PRO A 38 -4.80 9.25 6.02
C PRO A 38 -5.46 9.68 4.70
N ASP A 39 -6.48 10.54 4.74
CA ASP A 39 -7.17 10.98 3.52
C ASP A 39 -6.22 11.59 2.48
N LEU A 40 -5.24 12.36 2.95
CA LEU A 40 -4.18 12.94 2.12
C LEU A 40 -2.82 12.77 2.77
N VAL A 41 -1.82 12.39 1.98
CA VAL A 41 -0.45 12.18 2.40
C VAL A 41 0.50 13.13 1.69
N ASP A 42 1.63 13.43 2.33
CA ASP A 42 2.70 14.25 1.75
C ASP A 42 3.84 13.40 1.17
N LEU A 43 4.77 14.05 0.47
CA LEU A 43 5.96 13.38 -0.06
C LEU A 43 6.83 12.76 1.03
N ALA A 44 6.89 13.35 2.23
CA ALA A 44 7.71 12.82 3.32
C ALA A 44 7.17 11.47 3.81
N TRP A 45 5.85 11.34 3.90
CA TRP A 45 5.17 10.10 4.23
C TRP A 45 5.43 9.02 3.18
N LEU A 46 5.37 9.36 1.89
CA LEU A 46 5.65 8.42 0.80
C LEU A 46 7.11 7.98 0.76
N THR A 47 8.05 8.90 1.03
CA THR A 47 9.50 8.61 1.02
C THR A 47 9.88 7.61 2.12
N LYS A 48 9.12 7.55 3.24
CA LYS A 48 9.34 6.55 4.29
C LYS A 48 8.91 5.13 3.87
N ARG A 49 7.97 5.00 2.93
CA ARG A 49 7.38 3.70 2.53
C ARG A 49 7.96 3.13 1.25
N PHE A 50 8.51 3.97 0.37
CA PHE A 50 9.05 3.56 -0.91
C PHE A 50 10.55 3.84 -0.99
N PRO A 51 11.37 2.92 -1.54
CA PRO A 51 12.80 3.13 -1.74
C PRO A 51 13.05 4.03 -2.97
N MET A 52 12.52 5.25 -2.96
CA MET A 52 12.64 6.24 -4.04
C MET A 52 13.05 7.58 -3.47
N SER A 53 13.82 8.34 -4.24
CA SER A 53 14.18 9.70 -3.86
C SER A 53 12.95 10.60 -3.86
N ARG A 54 12.94 11.62 -2.99
CA ARG A 54 11.87 12.62 -2.92
C ARG A 54 11.66 13.33 -4.26
N GLN A 55 12.73 13.59 -5.01
CA GLN A 55 12.68 14.23 -6.32
C GLN A 55 11.99 13.33 -7.36
N THR A 56 12.36 12.03 -7.37
CA THR A 56 11.75 11.04 -8.26
C THR A 56 10.25 10.87 -7.96
N LEU A 57 9.89 10.81 -6.67
CA LEU A 57 8.48 10.75 -6.24
C LEU A 57 7.71 11.99 -6.68
N ALA A 58 8.26 13.19 -6.48
CA ALA A 58 7.62 14.42 -6.89
C ALA A 58 7.37 14.46 -8.41
N ALA A 59 8.39 14.14 -9.22
CA ALA A 59 8.27 14.14 -10.67
C ALA A 59 7.22 13.13 -11.19
N LYS A 60 7.16 11.94 -10.59
CA LYS A 60 6.19 10.90 -10.98
C LYS A 60 4.75 11.22 -10.57
N LEU A 61 4.59 11.92 -9.45
CA LEU A 61 3.27 12.19 -8.86
C LEU A 61 2.73 13.57 -9.21
N GLU A 62 3.42 14.35 -10.03
CA GLU A 62 3.04 15.74 -10.33
C GLU A 62 1.59 15.86 -10.83
N ILE A 63 1.17 14.91 -11.68
CA ILE A 63 -0.17 14.86 -12.28
C ILE A 63 -1.25 14.49 -11.24
N LEU A 64 -0.86 13.81 -10.15
CA LEU A 64 -1.74 13.33 -9.09
C LEU A 64 -1.76 14.27 -7.88
N ASN A 65 -1.18 15.46 -8.01
CA ASN A 65 -1.15 16.43 -6.92
C ASN A 65 -2.55 17.05 -6.72
N LEU A 66 -3.11 16.82 -5.52
CA LEU A 66 -4.38 17.41 -5.08
C LEU A 66 -4.17 18.68 -4.23
N GLY A 67 -2.93 19.00 -3.90
CA GLY A 67 -2.56 20.21 -3.16
C GLY A 67 -2.14 21.36 -4.07
N GLY A 68 -1.83 22.52 -3.47
CA GLY A 68 -1.32 23.69 -4.19
C GLY A 68 0.19 23.64 -4.45
N SER A 69 0.72 24.60 -5.21
CA SER A 69 2.15 24.65 -5.60
C SER A 69 3.13 24.63 -4.42
N ARG A 70 2.73 25.15 -3.25
CA ARG A 70 3.56 25.15 -2.03
C ARG A 70 3.54 23.83 -1.26
N LYS A 71 2.42 23.10 -1.27
CA LYS A 71 2.24 21.86 -0.50
C LYS A 71 1.56 20.82 -1.37
N LYS A 72 2.36 19.84 -1.79
CA LYS A 72 1.87 18.72 -2.59
C LYS A 72 1.24 17.68 -1.68
N LEU A 73 0.00 17.32 -2.00
CA LEU A 73 -0.82 16.36 -1.26
C LEU A 73 -1.36 15.32 -2.23
N TYR A 74 -1.49 14.09 -1.74
CA TYR A 74 -1.80 12.95 -2.57
C TYR A 74 -2.80 12.03 -1.89
N ASP A 75 -3.70 11.43 -2.66
CA ASP A 75 -4.53 10.32 -2.18
C ASP A 75 -3.67 9.04 -2.13
N PRO A 76 -3.46 8.45 -0.94
CA PRO A 76 -2.62 7.26 -0.78
C PRO A 76 -3.19 6.03 -1.50
N ASN A 77 -4.51 5.87 -1.62
CA ASN A 77 -5.10 4.71 -2.28
C ASN A 77 -4.69 4.62 -3.75
N PHE A 78 -4.70 5.78 -4.41
CA PHE A 78 -4.33 5.90 -5.82
C PHE A 78 -2.81 5.88 -6.00
N VAL A 79 -2.09 6.68 -5.21
CA VAL A 79 -0.63 6.84 -5.35
C VAL A 79 0.12 5.57 -4.99
N ILE A 80 -0.26 4.85 -3.94
CA ILE A 80 0.42 3.59 -3.56
C ILE A 80 0.28 2.56 -4.67
N SER A 81 -0.93 2.44 -5.24
CA SER A 81 -1.22 1.50 -6.33
C SER A 81 -0.42 1.86 -7.59
N PHE A 82 -0.37 3.15 -7.95
CA PHE A 82 0.41 3.67 -9.07
C PHE A 82 1.91 3.39 -8.92
N LEU A 83 2.49 3.73 -7.75
CA LEU A 83 3.90 3.51 -7.47
C LEU A 83 4.28 2.01 -7.47
N LYS A 84 3.41 1.14 -6.95
CA LYS A 84 3.61 -0.32 -6.97
C LYS A 84 3.60 -0.89 -8.39
N MET A 85 2.75 -0.38 -9.29
CA MET A 85 2.73 -0.77 -10.69
C MET A 85 4.03 -0.38 -11.41
N ASP A 86 4.52 0.83 -11.15
CA ASP A 86 5.73 1.36 -11.78
C ASP A 86 6.99 0.58 -11.34
N MET A 87 7.08 0.18 -10.06
CA MET A 87 8.19 -0.66 -9.57
C MET A 87 8.32 -2.02 -10.28
N LYS A 88 7.24 -2.56 -10.86
CA LYS A 88 7.29 -3.80 -11.64
C LYS A 88 7.93 -3.60 -13.03
N LYS A 89 7.93 -2.37 -13.54
CA LYS A 89 8.55 -2.00 -14.82
C LYS A 89 10.03 -1.70 -14.66
N LYS A 90 10.81 -2.59 -14.02
CA LYS A 90 12.27 -2.51 -14.08
C LYS A 90 12.74 -2.87 -15.49
N THR A 91 12.71 -1.89 -16.39
CA THR A 91 13.38 -1.99 -17.67
C THR A 91 14.87 -1.93 -17.39
N GLY A 92 15.55 -3.08 -17.49
CA GLY A 92 17.00 -3.12 -17.52
C GLY A 92 17.54 -2.33 -18.71
N ARG A 93 18.86 -2.11 -18.73
CA ARG A 93 19.51 -1.51 -19.91
C ARG A 93 19.09 -2.29 -21.16
N PRO A 94 18.62 -1.63 -22.24
CA PRO A 94 18.33 -2.31 -23.49
C PRO A 94 19.54 -3.14 -23.89
N ARG A 95 19.35 -4.44 -24.11
CA ARG A 95 20.43 -5.29 -24.61
C ARG A 95 20.72 -4.83 -26.03
N LYS A 96 21.95 -4.39 -26.26
CA LYS A 96 22.45 -4.08 -27.61
C LYS A 96 22.80 -5.42 -28.25
N ASN A 97 21.87 -5.98 -29.03
CA ASN A 97 22.20 -6.96 -30.06
C ASN A 97 22.48 -6.19 -31.35
#